data_AF-A0A914ECM7-F1
#
_entry.id   AF-A0A914ECM7-F1
#
_cell.length_a   1.000
_cell.length_b   1.000
_cell.length_c   1.000
_cell.angle_alpha   90.00
_cell.angle_beta   90.00
_cell.angle_gamma   90.00
#
_symmetry.space_group_name_H-M   'P 1'
#
loop_
_entity.id
_entity.type
_entity.pdbx_description
1 polymer ?
#
loop_
_entity_poly.entity_id
_entity_poly.type
_entity_poly.pdbx_seq_one_letter_code
_entity_poly.pdbx_strand_id
1 'polypeptide(L)'
;MQKLGRYMYNIDMVKYSVVDCCKDIGVPSLVQLGDLYTFNITFERQEDNIPNKVLAFFDFQQAFEGNPAFDMARLIAACTDADIRRHLEEFIFDYYYEKLTKYMTENKKKPGFTVDQFKTAYNYALINQATWIPMMAMVALSGDVSEDTKRARIARCTLRARLVLEDAVKRLEVLQPTWINGA
;
A
#
# COMPACT_ATOMS: atom_id res chain seq x y z
N MET A 1 -17.84 8.86 1.64
CA MET A 1 -18.12 7.99 0.48
C MET A 1 -18.33 8.77 -0.82
N GLN A 2 -19.29 9.70 -0.91
CA GLN A 2 -19.57 10.45 -2.16
C GLN A 2 -18.39 11.29 -2.69
N LYS A 3 -17.59 11.90 -1.80
CA LYS A 3 -16.33 12.57 -2.17
C LYS A 3 -15.30 11.58 -2.75
N LEU A 4 -15.15 10.41 -2.13
CA LEU A 4 -14.16 9.39 -2.50
C LEU A 4 -14.37 8.86 -3.93
N GLY A 5 -15.64 8.68 -4.35
CA GLY A 5 -15.96 8.21 -5.71
C GLY A 5 -15.43 9.10 -6.83
N ARG A 6 -15.26 10.41 -6.59
CA ARG A 6 -14.63 11.34 -7.56
C ARG A 6 -13.12 11.16 -7.68
N TYR A 7 -12.47 10.63 -6.65
CA TYR A 7 -11.01 10.43 -6.62
C TYR A 7 -10.61 9.00 -7.00
N MET A 8 -11.40 7.99 -6.60
CA MET A 8 -11.04 6.58 -6.75
C MET A 8 -10.98 6.07 -8.19
N TYR A 9 -11.77 6.66 -9.08
CA TYR A 9 -11.83 6.26 -10.49
C TYR A 9 -11.33 7.35 -11.43
N ASN A 10 -10.77 8.42 -10.88
CA ASN A 10 -10.18 9.49 -11.66
C ASN A 10 -8.75 9.09 -12.04
N ILE A 11 -8.50 8.99 -13.34
CA ILE A 11 -7.21 8.57 -13.90
C ILE A 11 -6.07 9.53 -13.52
N ASP A 12 -6.36 10.82 -13.34
CA ASP A 12 -5.38 11.81 -12.91
C ASP A 12 -4.98 11.59 -11.45
N MET A 13 -5.92 11.21 -10.57
CA MET A 13 -5.59 10.80 -9.20
C MET A 13 -4.70 9.56 -9.21
N VAL A 14 -5.09 8.54 -9.99
CA VAL A 14 -4.30 7.30 -10.10
C VAL A 14 -2.89 7.62 -10.58
N LYS A 15 -2.75 8.35 -11.68
CA LYS A 15 -1.45 8.76 -12.24
C LYS A 15 -0.64 9.56 -11.23
N TYR A 16 -1.27 10.52 -10.56
CA TYR A 16 -0.59 11.38 -9.60
C TYR A 16 -0.06 10.59 -8.41
N SER A 17 -0.90 9.74 -7.81
CA SER A 17 -0.50 8.92 -6.66
C SER A 17 0.62 7.92 -6.96
N VAL A 18 0.78 7.52 -8.22
CA VAL A 18 1.79 6.57 -8.68
C VAL A 18 3.08 7.28 -9.05
N VAL A 19 3.04 8.45 -9.71
CA VAL A 19 4.24 9.09 -10.28
C VAL A 19 4.36 10.57 -9.92
N ASP A 20 3.34 11.39 -10.19
CA ASP A 20 3.52 12.85 -10.15
C ASP A 20 3.65 13.41 -8.73
N CYS A 21 3.06 12.74 -7.73
CA CYS A 21 3.19 13.15 -6.33
C CYS A 21 4.66 13.21 -5.87
N CYS A 22 5.52 12.35 -6.42
CA CYS A 22 6.95 12.31 -6.10
C CYS A 22 7.64 13.63 -6.42
N LYS A 23 7.32 14.22 -7.59
CA LYS A 23 7.90 15.49 -8.03
C LYS A 23 7.47 16.61 -7.09
N ASP A 24 6.18 16.67 -6.77
CA ASP A 24 5.59 17.75 -5.98
C ASP A 24 6.08 17.74 -4.52
N ILE A 25 6.25 16.54 -3.94
CA ILE A 25 6.72 16.41 -2.56
C ILE A 25 8.25 16.30 -2.46
N GLY A 26 8.98 16.34 -3.58
CA GLY A 26 10.44 16.32 -3.62
C GLY A 26 11.07 14.99 -3.23
N VAL A 27 10.46 13.88 -3.66
CA VAL A 27 10.90 12.51 -3.40
C VAL A 27 11.38 11.87 -4.70
N PRO A 28 12.54 11.17 -4.72
CA PRO A 28 12.97 10.45 -5.90
C PRO A 28 12.00 9.30 -6.21
N SER A 29 11.72 9.09 -7.49
CA SER A 29 11.02 7.89 -7.93
C SER A 29 11.90 6.66 -7.69
N LEU A 30 11.30 5.59 -7.17
CA LEU A 30 11.97 4.31 -6.94
C LEU A 30 11.23 3.20 -7.69
N VAL A 31 11.96 2.14 -8.03
CA VAL A 31 11.35 0.93 -8.59
C VAL A 31 10.50 0.26 -7.51
N GLN A 32 9.25 -0.01 -7.85
CA GLN A 32 8.26 -0.72 -7.06
C GLN A 32 7.93 -2.04 -7.74
N LEU A 33 7.57 -3.05 -6.94
CA LEU A 33 7.05 -4.33 -7.42
C LEU A 33 5.63 -4.17 -7.98
N GLY A 34 4.86 -3.21 -7.46
CA GLY A 34 3.54 -2.82 -7.93
C GLY A 34 2.41 -3.74 -7.46
N ASP A 35 2.69 -5.02 -7.23
CA ASP A 35 1.75 -5.96 -6.64
C ASP A 35 2.35 -6.73 -5.47
N LEU A 36 2.91 -6.00 -4.50
CA LEU A 36 3.47 -6.60 -3.28
C LEU A 36 2.40 -6.91 -2.22
N TYR A 37 1.99 -8.18 -2.14
CA TYR A 37 1.10 -8.71 -1.10
C TYR A 37 1.51 -10.15 -0.76
N THR A 38 0.94 -10.76 0.29
CA THR A 38 1.41 -12.05 0.83
C THR A 38 1.53 -13.16 -0.20
N PHE A 39 0.72 -13.18 -1.26
CA PHE A 39 0.79 -14.20 -2.30
C PHE A 39 2.02 -14.08 -3.23
N ASN A 40 2.69 -12.94 -3.23
CA ASN A 40 3.89 -12.67 -4.04
C ASN A 40 5.17 -12.64 -3.17
N ILE A 41 5.09 -13.20 -1.95
CA ILE A 41 6.20 -13.30 -0.99
C ILE A 41 6.31 -14.75 -0.53
N THR A 42 7.48 -15.34 -0.70
CA THR A 42 7.82 -16.63 -0.09
C THR A 42 8.72 -16.41 1.11
N PHE A 43 8.49 -17.18 2.17
CA PHE A 43 9.27 -17.14 3.41
C PHE A 43 10.11 -18.40 3.57
N GLU A 44 11.25 -18.29 4.23
CA GLU A 44 12.06 -19.44 4.62
C GLU A 44 11.30 -20.30 5.64
N ARG A 45 11.43 -21.63 5.50
CA ARG A 45 10.88 -22.56 6.48
C ARG A 45 11.78 -22.57 7.72
N GLN A 46 11.25 -22.14 8.85
CA GLN A 46 11.93 -22.20 10.14
C GLN A 46 11.43 -23.36 11.00
N GLU A 47 12.25 -23.83 11.93
CA GLU A 47 11.94 -24.96 12.82
C GLU A 47 10.72 -24.70 13.72
N ASP A 48 10.50 -23.44 14.09
CA ASP A 48 9.37 -22.98 14.92
C ASP A 48 8.09 -22.69 14.13
N ASN A 49 8.09 -22.91 12.81
CA ASN A 49 7.02 -22.54 11.87
C ASN A 49 6.62 -21.04 11.89
N ILE A 50 7.48 -20.14 12.38
CA ILE A 50 7.25 -18.69 12.31
C ILE A 50 7.97 -18.14 11.07
N PRO A 51 7.26 -17.75 10.00
CA PRO A 51 7.88 -17.24 8.78
C PRO A 51 8.35 -15.79 8.98
N ASN A 52 9.50 -15.60 9.63
CA ASN A 52 10.05 -14.27 9.93
C ASN A 52 11.12 -13.80 8.93
N LYS A 53 11.53 -14.65 7.98
CA LYS A 53 12.56 -14.34 6.99
C LYS A 53 12.04 -14.53 5.57
N VAL A 54 12.06 -13.45 4.79
CA VAL A 54 11.68 -13.48 3.37
C VAL A 54 12.74 -14.25 2.59
N LEU A 55 12.30 -15.24 1.83
CA LEU A 55 13.15 -16.01 0.91
C LEU A 55 13.22 -15.34 -0.46
N ALA A 56 12.08 -14.95 -1.01
CA ALA A 56 11.99 -14.36 -2.34
C ALA A 56 10.70 -13.55 -2.53
N PHE A 57 10.81 -12.53 -3.39
CA PHE A 57 9.67 -11.87 -4.04
C PHE A 57 9.54 -12.43 -5.47
N PHE A 58 8.31 -12.53 -5.96
CA PHE A 58 8.05 -12.98 -7.33
C PHE A 58 6.83 -12.24 -7.91
N ASP A 59 6.53 -12.52 -9.18
CA ASP A 59 5.46 -11.86 -9.94
C ASP A 59 5.64 -10.34 -10.10
N PHE A 60 6.67 -9.97 -10.84
CA PHE A 60 7.05 -8.57 -11.14
C PHE A 60 6.26 -7.97 -12.32
N GLN A 61 5.12 -8.56 -12.72
CA GLN A 61 4.39 -8.15 -13.93
C GLN A 61 3.82 -6.71 -13.84
N GLN A 62 3.68 -6.18 -12.62
CA GLN A 62 3.24 -4.82 -12.37
C GLN A 62 4.38 -3.90 -11.92
N ALA A 63 5.64 -4.30 -12.05
CA ALA A 63 6.75 -3.47 -11.62
C ALA A 63 6.82 -2.15 -12.41
N PHE A 64 7.04 -1.05 -11.70
CA PHE A 64 7.11 0.29 -12.29
C PHE A 64 8.04 1.20 -11.49
N GLU A 65 8.39 2.35 -12.03
CA GLU A 65 9.15 3.39 -11.31
C GLU A 65 8.22 4.52 -10.87
N GLY A 66 8.21 4.84 -9.57
CA GLY A 66 7.33 5.88 -9.04
C GLY A 66 7.37 6.00 -7.52
N ASN A 67 6.19 6.13 -6.91
CA ASN A 67 6.01 6.39 -5.49
C ASN A 67 6.73 5.35 -4.61
N PRO A 68 7.71 5.74 -3.78
CA PRO A 68 8.52 4.80 -2.99
C PRO A 68 7.76 4.12 -1.85
N ALA A 69 6.56 4.60 -1.52
CA ALA A 69 5.70 4.01 -0.51
C ALA A 69 4.62 3.10 -1.10
N PHE A 70 4.61 2.88 -2.41
CA PHE A 70 3.54 2.15 -3.09
C PHE A 70 3.44 0.69 -2.64
N ASP A 71 4.56 -0.03 -2.63
CA ASP A 71 4.60 -1.43 -2.19
C ASP A 71 4.25 -1.57 -0.70
N MET A 72 4.66 -0.61 0.14
CA MET A 72 4.31 -0.58 1.55
C MET A 72 2.80 -0.40 1.74
N ALA A 73 2.19 0.55 1.02
CA ALA A 73 0.75 0.77 1.05
C ALA A 73 -0.01 -0.46 0.54
N ARG A 74 0.47 -1.12 -0.53
CA ARG A 74 -0.11 -2.35 -1.07
C ARG A 74 -0.13 -3.46 -0.02
N LEU A 75 1.03 -3.73 0.57
CA LEU A 75 1.23 -4.79 1.55
C LEU A 75 0.34 -4.57 2.78
N ILE A 76 0.40 -3.36 3.35
CA ILE A 76 -0.37 -3.01 4.55
C ILE A 76 -1.89 -3.03 4.26
N ALA A 77 -2.35 -2.45 3.16
CA ALA A 77 -3.78 -2.41 2.83
C ALA A 77 -4.37 -3.80 2.56
N ALA A 78 -3.63 -4.66 1.87
CA ALA A 78 -4.12 -5.99 1.48
C ALA A 78 -3.98 -7.04 2.59
N CYS A 79 -2.91 -6.97 3.38
CA CYS A 79 -2.48 -8.07 4.25
C CYS A 79 -2.74 -7.85 5.74
N THR A 80 -3.20 -6.66 6.14
CA THR A 80 -3.51 -6.36 7.55
C THR A 80 -4.97 -6.01 7.76
N ASP A 81 -5.46 -6.28 8.98
CA ASP A 81 -6.74 -5.75 9.43
C ASP A 81 -6.59 -4.28 9.85
N ALA A 82 -7.70 -3.55 9.85
CA ALA A 82 -7.64 -2.09 9.96
C ALA A 82 -7.16 -1.60 11.33
N ASP A 83 -7.47 -2.34 12.39
CA ASP A 83 -6.97 -2.10 13.74
C ASP A 83 -5.44 -2.24 13.80
N ILE A 84 -4.90 -3.33 13.25
CA ILE A 84 -3.46 -3.57 13.17
C ILE A 84 -2.78 -2.48 12.34
N ARG A 85 -3.31 -2.16 11.16
CA ARG A 85 -2.80 -1.07 10.31
C ARG A 85 -2.75 0.23 11.09
N ARG A 86 -3.87 0.71 11.62
CA ARG A 86 -3.96 2.00 12.31
C ARG A 86 -3.07 2.07 13.56
N HIS A 87 -2.85 0.94 14.22
CA HIS A 87 -2.01 0.87 15.42
C HIS A 87 -0.51 0.87 15.08
N LEU A 88 -0.09 0.14 14.05
CA LEU A 88 1.33 -0.08 13.74
C LEU A 88 1.90 0.85 12.68
N GLU A 89 1.07 1.59 11.96
CA GLU A 89 1.49 2.35 10.78
C GLU A 89 2.62 3.35 11.06
N GLU A 90 2.49 4.19 12.11
CA GLU A 90 3.55 5.13 12.48
C GLU A 90 4.86 4.42 12.84
N PHE A 91 4.76 3.33 13.61
CA PHE A 91 5.92 2.51 13.95
C PHE A 91 6.58 1.91 12.70
N ILE A 92 5.78 1.42 11.74
CA ILE A 92 6.30 0.83 10.50
C ILE A 92 7.01 1.88 9.65
N PHE A 93 6.50 3.12 9.58
CA PHE A 93 7.16 4.19 8.84
C PHE A 93 8.52 4.52 9.41
N ASP A 94 8.59 4.72 10.72
CA ASP A 94 9.83 5.06 11.40
C ASP A 94 10.83 3.91 11.30
N TYR A 95 10.36 2.66 11.51
CA TYR A 95 11.18 1.46 11.36
C TYR A 95 11.72 1.30 9.94
N TYR A 96 10.86 1.40 8.93
CA TYR A 96 11.26 1.27 7.52
C TYR A 96 12.29 2.34 7.14
N TYR A 97 12.01 3.59 7.50
CA TYR A 97 12.88 4.71 7.15
C TYR A 97 14.22 4.65 7.89
N GLU A 98 14.25 4.19 9.15
CA GLU A 98 15.47 3.89 9.90
C GLU A 98 16.30 2.83 9.17
N LYS A 99 15.69 1.70 8.80
CA LYS A 99 16.39 0.62 8.09
C LYS A 99 16.90 1.09 6.74
N LEU A 100 16.08 1.77 5.94
CA LEU A 100 16.50 2.32 4.66
C LEU A 100 17.70 3.27 4.82
N THR A 101 17.62 4.19 5.78
CA THR A 101 18.69 5.15 6.06
C THR A 101 19.97 4.44 6.47
N LYS A 102 19.89 3.43 7.34
CA LYS A 102 21.03 2.61 7.75
C LYS A 102 21.66 1.91 6.54
N TYR A 103 20.89 1.16 5.77
CA TYR A 103 21.38 0.44 4.59
C TYR A 103 22.03 1.37 3.56
N MET A 104 21.45 2.55 3.32
CA MET A 104 22.03 3.50 2.37
C MET A 104 23.31 4.14 2.90
N THR A 105 23.36 4.47 4.19
CA THR A 105 24.56 5.03 4.83
C THR A 105 25.73 4.05 4.79
N GLU A 106 25.47 2.76 5.07
CA GLU A 106 26.47 1.68 4.92
C GLU A 106 27.04 1.59 3.50
N ASN A 107 26.24 1.98 2.50
CA ASN A 107 26.62 2.06 1.08
C ASN A 107 27.05 3.46 0.63
N LYS A 108 27.38 4.37 1.56
CA LYS A 108 27.83 5.76 1.30
C LYS A 108 26.82 6.61 0.50
N LYS A 109 25.53 6.30 0.63
CA LYS A 109 24.41 7.02 0.00
C LYS A 109 23.48 7.60 1.08
N LYS A 110 22.55 8.47 0.67
CA LYS A 110 21.45 8.99 1.49
C LYS A 110 20.11 8.75 0.77
N PRO A 111 18.98 8.56 1.49
CA PRO A 111 17.66 8.30 0.89
C PRO A 111 17.18 9.32 -0.14
N GLY A 112 17.60 10.58 -0.02
CA GLY A 112 17.16 11.64 -0.94
C GLY A 112 15.75 12.18 -0.63
N PHE A 113 15.13 11.73 0.46
CA PHE A 113 13.86 12.22 1.01
C PHE A 113 13.86 12.07 2.54
N THR A 114 12.93 12.73 3.23
CA THR A 114 12.71 12.64 4.69
C THR A 114 11.59 11.66 5.04
N VAL A 115 11.49 11.28 6.32
CA VAL A 115 10.39 10.44 6.79
C VAL A 115 9.01 11.10 6.56
N ASP A 116 8.89 12.42 6.73
CA ASP A 116 7.63 13.13 6.50
C ASP A 116 7.22 13.13 5.02
N GLN A 117 8.20 13.25 4.12
CA GLN A 117 7.98 13.12 2.69
C GLN A 117 7.53 11.69 2.33
N PHE A 118 8.12 10.66 2.98
CA PHE A 118 7.68 9.28 2.83
C PHE A 118 6.25 9.05 3.35
N LYS A 119 5.89 9.59 4.52
CA LYS A 119 4.53 9.53 5.08
C LYS A 119 3.51 10.18 4.13
N THR A 120 3.89 11.31 3.53
CA THR A 120 3.06 11.99 2.52
C THR A 120 2.90 11.14 1.26
N ALA A 121 3.98 10.55 0.76
CA ALA A 121 3.95 9.63 -0.38
C ALA A 121 3.05 8.40 -0.10
N TYR A 122 3.17 7.83 1.10
CA TYR A 122 2.34 6.72 1.56
C TYR A 122 0.86 7.10 1.60
N ASN A 123 0.50 8.30 2.03
CA ASN A 123 -0.90 8.72 2.06
C ASN A 123 -1.53 8.72 0.66
N TYR A 124 -0.82 9.24 -0.35
CA TYR A 124 -1.25 9.14 -1.75
C TYR A 124 -1.33 7.69 -2.23
N ALA A 125 -0.32 6.88 -1.90
CA ALA A 125 -0.31 5.47 -2.27
C ALA A 125 -1.48 4.70 -1.64
N LEU A 126 -1.81 4.92 -0.35
CA LEU A 126 -2.92 4.22 0.30
C LEU A 126 -4.27 4.58 -0.31
N ILE A 127 -4.46 5.85 -0.71
CA ILE A 127 -5.67 6.27 -1.42
C ILE A 127 -5.82 5.49 -2.73
N ASN A 128 -4.72 5.32 -3.48
CA ASN A 128 -4.70 4.48 -4.68
C ASN A 128 -5.01 3.02 -4.33
N GLN A 129 -4.33 2.44 -3.34
CA GLN A 129 -4.52 1.03 -2.98
C GLN A 129 -5.93 0.71 -2.53
N ALA A 130 -6.62 1.67 -1.88
CA ALA A 130 -8.01 1.54 -1.48
C ALA A 130 -8.96 1.24 -2.66
N THR A 131 -8.62 1.65 -3.88
CA THR A 131 -9.42 1.38 -5.09
C THR A 131 -9.29 -0.06 -5.58
N TRP A 132 -8.16 -0.71 -5.29
CA TRP A 132 -7.85 -2.07 -5.74
C TRP A 132 -8.30 -3.16 -4.78
N ILE A 133 -8.41 -2.88 -3.48
CA ILE A 133 -8.84 -3.89 -2.48
C ILE A 133 -10.22 -4.51 -2.80
N PRO A 134 -11.25 -3.78 -3.25
CA PRO A 134 -12.50 -4.39 -3.69
C PRO A 134 -12.32 -5.43 -4.81
N MET A 135 -11.37 -5.21 -5.73
CA MET A 135 -11.07 -6.16 -6.81
C MET A 135 -10.45 -7.45 -6.26
N MET A 136 -9.60 -7.35 -5.22
CA MET A 136 -9.02 -8.54 -4.56
C MET A 136 -10.07 -9.40 -3.87
N ALA A 137 -11.21 -8.84 -3.46
CA ALA A 137 -12.31 -9.62 -2.91
C ALA A 137 -12.85 -10.65 -3.93
N MET A 138 -12.81 -10.34 -5.22
CA MET A 138 -13.20 -11.29 -6.28
C MET A 138 -12.19 -12.43 -6.42
N VAL A 139 -10.90 -12.17 -6.24
CA VAL A 139 -9.86 -13.22 -6.28
C VAL A 139 -9.97 -14.14 -5.06
N ALA A 140 -10.31 -13.60 -3.88
CA ALA A 140 -10.54 -14.41 -2.67
C ALA A 140 -11.71 -15.40 -2.78
N LEU A 141 -12.60 -15.19 -3.76
CA LEU A 141 -13.70 -16.09 -4.11
C LEU A 141 -13.28 -17.23 -5.05
N SER A 142 -12.06 -17.21 -5.59
CA SER A 142 -11.55 -18.30 -6.41
C SER A 142 -11.27 -19.56 -5.58
N GLY A 143 -11.56 -20.72 -6.18
CA GLY A 143 -11.33 -22.04 -5.59
C GLY A 143 -12.60 -22.75 -5.11
N ASP A 144 -12.54 -24.07 -5.09
CA ASP A 144 -13.63 -24.93 -4.65
C ASP A 144 -13.59 -25.07 -3.11
N VAL A 145 -14.37 -24.24 -2.42
CA VAL A 145 -14.47 -24.21 -0.96
C VAL A 145 -15.94 -24.20 -0.52
N SER A 146 -16.21 -24.59 0.73
CA SER A 146 -17.57 -24.61 1.27
C SER A 146 -18.24 -23.23 1.23
N GLU A 147 -19.57 -23.20 1.12
CA GLU A 147 -20.34 -21.95 1.12
C GLU A 147 -20.12 -21.11 2.38
N ASP A 148 -19.94 -21.73 3.54
CA ASP A 148 -19.59 -21.03 4.79
C ASP A 148 -18.23 -20.33 4.68
N THR A 149 -17.25 -21.01 4.09
CA THR A 149 -15.92 -20.44 3.85
C THR A 149 -16.00 -19.27 2.86
N LYS A 150 -16.79 -19.40 1.78
CA LYS A 150 -17.02 -18.30 0.83
C LYS A 150 -17.63 -17.10 1.54
N ARG A 151 -18.70 -17.31 2.31
CA ARG A 151 -19.38 -16.24 3.08
C ARG A 151 -18.42 -15.53 4.03
N ALA A 152 -17.62 -16.28 4.79
CA ALA A 152 -16.62 -15.71 5.70
C ALA A 152 -15.55 -14.91 4.96
N ARG A 153 -15.04 -15.42 3.81
CA ARG A 153 -14.06 -14.70 2.97
C ARG A 153 -14.63 -13.40 2.42
N ILE A 154 -15.86 -13.42 1.89
CA ILE A 154 -16.55 -12.22 1.41
C ILE A 154 -16.67 -11.21 2.55
N ALA A 155 -17.23 -11.60 3.69
CA ALA A 155 -17.43 -10.71 4.83
C ALA A 155 -16.12 -10.05 5.28
N ARG A 156 -15.03 -10.82 5.35
CA ARG A 156 -13.69 -10.31 5.70
C ARG A 156 -13.17 -9.33 4.64
N CYS A 157 -13.25 -9.68 3.36
CA CYS A 157 -12.78 -8.83 2.27
C CYS A 157 -13.61 -7.53 2.16
N THR A 158 -14.93 -7.61 2.29
CA THR A 158 -15.82 -6.45 2.31
C THR A 158 -15.53 -5.54 3.49
N LEU A 159 -15.33 -6.10 4.68
CA LEU A 159 -14.95 -5.32 5.86
C LEU A 159 -13.61 -4.60 5.64
N ARG A 160 -12.60 -5.32 5.13
CA ARG A 160 -11.28 -4.74 4.83
C ARG A 160 -11.39 -3.62 3.81
N ALA A 161 -12.09 -3.85 2.70
CA ALA A 161 -12.33 -2.84 1.67
C ALA A 161 -12.98 -1.59 2.25
N ARG A 162 -14.06 -1.75 3.03
CA ARG A 162 -14.74 -0.62 3.69
C ARG A 162 -13.79 0.18 4.58
N LEU A 163 -13.01 -0.49 5.42
CA LEU A 163 -12.16 0.18 6.41
C LEU A 163 -10.94 0.85 5.75
N VAL A 164 -10.36 0.27 4.71
CA VAL A 164 -9.29 0.92 3.93
C VAL A 164 -9.83 2.15 3.20
N LEU A 165 -11.06 2.09 2.69
CA LEU A 165 -11.71 3.26 2.08
C LEU A 165 -11.96 4.38 3.09
N GLU A 166 -12.39 4.05 4.31
CA GLU A 166 -12.50 5.03 5.41
C GLU A 166 -11.15 5.67 5.73
N ASP A 167 -10.07 4.89 5.75
CA ASP A 167 -8.71 5.41 5.98
C ASP A 167 -8.28 6.35 4.83
N ALA A 168 -8.60 5.99 3.58
CA ALA A 168 -8.33 6.82 2.41
C ALA A 168 -9.10 8.16 2.45
N VAL A 169 -10.36 8.18 2.91
CA VAL A 169 -11.11 9.42 3.09
C VAL A 169 -10.39 10.37 4.05
N LYS A 170 -9.97 9.87 5.21
CA LYS A 170 -9.26 10.67 6.22
C LYS A 170 -7.96 11.26 5.66
N ARG A 171 -7.26 10.51 4.82
CA ARG A 171 -6.02 10.97 4.17
C ARG A 171 -6.27 12.05 3.14
N LEU A 172 -7.33 11.93 2.34
CA LEU A 172 -7.73 12.98 1.41
C LEU A 172 -8.09 14.28 2.13
N GLU A 173 -8.72 14.19 3.31
CA GLU A 173 -9.05 15.36 4.14
C GLU A 173 -7.80 16.09 4.67
N VAL A 174 -6.72 15.35 4.91
CA VAL A 174 -5.42 15.90 5.31
C VAL A 174 -4.66 16.47 4.10
N LEU A 175 -4.65 15.75 2.97
CA LEU A 175 -3.87 16.13 1.78
C LEU A 175 -4.48 17.30 1.00
N GLN A 176 -5.82 17.41 0.97
CA GLN A 176 -6.57 18.45 0.26
C GLN A 176 -6.00 18.83 -1.14
N PRO A 177 -5.86 17.87 -2.07
CA PRO A 177 -5.27 18.15 -3.37
C PRO A 177 -6.14 19.15 -4.16
N THR A 178 -5.60 20.35 -4.38
CA THR A 178 -6.33 21.48 -4.97
C THR A 178 -6.56 21.32 -6.48
N TRP A 179 -5.67 20.62 -7.17
CA TRP A 179 -5.70 20.39 -8.62
C TRP A 179 -6.78 19.39 -9.06
N ILE A 180 -7.39 18.64 -8.13
CA ILE A 180 -8.47 17.69 -8.44
C ILE A 180 -9.86 18.33 -8.35
N ASN A 181 -10.00 19.48 -7.68
CA ASN A 181 -11.30 20.14 -7.48
C ASN A 181 -11.81 20.91 -8.72
N GLY A 182 -11.10 20.82 -9.85
CA GLY A 182 -11.38 21.56 -11.08
C GLY A 182 -11.88 20.75 -12.28
N ALA A 183 -12.21 19.45 -12.10
CA ALA A 183 -12.75 18.59 -13.16
C ALA A 183 -14.26 18.32 -12.99
#